data_AF-W2K7A2-F1
#
_entry.id   AF-W2K7A2-F1
#
_cell.length_a   1.000
_cell.length_b   1.000
_cell.length_c   1.000
_cell.angle_alpha   90.00
_cell.angle_beta   90.00
_cell.angle_gamma   90.00
#
_symmetry.space_group_name_H-M   'P 1'
#
loop_
_entity.id
_entity.type
_entity.pdbx_description
1 polymer ?
#
loop_
_entity_poly.entity_id
_entity_poly.type
_entity_poly.pdbx_seq_one_letter_code
_entity_poly.pdbx_strand_id
1 'polypeptide(L)'
;MFAWELEGLKRLKIEAIRWGSSYRVKVRGKTGKIVYVSNLSRPSDRKLVAKQYGISEDKLSTHLSSDYKADPKYRFYSGNHMETHIYENIQPGEFYDKLENVLNCQQKASKVNIAIGYILISKSDHTDESYFYPNTANASVFDKPVAINSKGDIRKKIISEIRAMELADRLKYTKSGYQRKAIVGFKICIYHRAMLSPLDILQFDDLEEYFKLAINVYTHDIESGKTERIRQLENNYDTINILSHEKHALYIKDIDMFLSKYQCPKCEWFSLPQRSYETTRKINVRG
;
A
#
# COMPACT_ATOMS: atom_id res chain seq x y z
N MET A 1 -8.39 4.89 15.60
CA MET A 1 -9.27 5.81 14.87
C MET A 1 -8.72 6.00 13.48
N PHE A 2 -9.55 5.85 12.46
CA PHE A 2 -9.15 6.04 11.08
C PHE A 2 -8.89 7.52 10.76
N ALA A 3 -8.09 7.79 9.72
CA ALA A 3 -7.76 9.15 9.32
C ALA A 3 -9.01 9.96 8.90
N TRP A 4 -9.94 9.35 8.18
CA TRP A 4 -11.20 10.00 7.79
C TRP A 4 -12.13 10.25 8.99
N GLU A 5 -12.14 9.36 9.99
CA GLU A 5 -12.88 9.57 11.24
C GLU A 5 -12.34 10.80 11.99
N LEU A 6 -11.01 10.94 12.08
CA LEU A 6 -10.37 12.08 12.72
C LEU A 6 -10.71 13.40 12.03
N GLU A 7 -10.66 13.44 10.70
CA GLU A 7 -11.08 14.64 9.95
C GLU A 7 -12.59 14.91 10.12
N GLY A 8 -13.41 13.87 10.21
CA GLY A 8 -14.84 13.96 10.56
C GLY A 8 -15.09 14.65 11.90
N LEU A 9 -14.32 14.28 12.93
CA LEU A 9 -14.39 14.92 14.24
C LEU A 9 -13.98 16.39 14.19
N LYS A 10 -12.89 16.72 13.48
CA LYS A 10 -12.45 18.11 13.30
C LYS A 10 -13.53 18.98 12.67
N ARG A 11 -14.24 18.46 11.65
CA ARG A 11 -15.38 19.15 11.02
C ARG A 11 -16.52 19.43 11.99
N LEU A 12 -16.76 18.51 12.93
CA LEU A 12 -17.74 18.67 13.98
C LEU A 12 -17.25 19.50 15.17
N LYS A 13 -16.02 20.06 15.09
CA LYS A 13 -15.34 20.75 16.20
C LYS A 13 -15.23 19.87 17.46
N ILE A 14 -15.12 18.56 17.27
CA ILE A 14 -14.90 17.59 18.33
C ILE A 14 -13.39 17.41 18.48
N GLU A 15 -12.89 17.74 19.67
CA GLU A 15 -11.47 17.62 19.97
C GLU A 15 -11.08 16.15 20.17
N ALA A 16 -10.11 15.68 19.37
CA ALA A 16 -9.51 14.36 19.49
C ALA A 16 -8.07 14.50 20.00
N ILE A 17 -7.76 13.80 21.08
CA ILE A 17 -6.48 13.87 21.78
C ILE A 17 -5.55 12.79 21.22
N ARG A 18 -4.31 13.18 20.88
CA ARG A 18 -3.27 12.23 20.46
C ARG A 18 -2.87 11.35 21.65
N TRP A 19 -2.92 10.03 21.46
CA TRP A 19 -2.63 9.03 22.47
C TRP A 19 -1.72 7.95 21.88
N GLY A 20 -0.41 8.13 22.01
CA GLY A 20 0.58 7.29 21.33
C GLY A 20 0.51 7.45 19.81
N SER A 21 0.25 6.35 19.10
CA SER A 21 0.16 6.30 17.64
C SER A 21 -1.26 6.46 17.08
N SER A 22 -2.25 6.81 17.91
CA SER A 22 -3.66 6.97 17.52
C SER A 22 -4.28 8.17 18.23
N TYR A 23 -5.51 8.52 17.85
CA TYR A 23 -6.32 9.54 18.51
C TYR A 23 -7.44 8.92 19.36
N ARG A 24 -7.87 9.64 20.41
CA ARG A 24 -9.00 9.28 21.27
C ARG A 24 -9.88 10.49 21.56
N VAL A 25 -11.18 10.26 21.72
CA VAL A 25 -12.14 11.28 22.15
C VAL A 25 -12.48 11.07 23.61
N LYS A 26 -12.45 12.14 24.39
CA LYS A 26 -12.82 12.13 25.81
C LYS A 26 -14.34 12.21 25.92
N VAL A 27 -14.97 11.21 26.52
CA VAL A 27 -16.43 11.19 26.73
C VAL A 27 -16.78 10.74 28.14
N ARG A 28 -18.02 11.01 28.56
CA ARG A 28 -18.59 10.42 29.78
C ARG A 28 -19.18 9.04 29.46
N GLY A 29 -18.68 8.00 30.13
CA GLY A 29 -19.14 6.62 29.98
C GLY A 29 -20.51 6.37 30.62
N LYS A 30 -21.04 5.16 30.45
CA LYS A 30 -22.37 4.76 30.96
C LYS A 30 -22.52 4.93 32.48
N THR A 31 -21.43 4.75 33.23
CA THR A 31 -21.38 4.88 34.70
C THR A 31 -21.09 6.30 35.18
N GLY A 32 -21.07 7.30 34.29
CA GLY A 32 -20.75 8.69 34.62
C GLY A 32 -19.25 9.01 34.71
N LYS A 33 -18.37 8.01 34.68
CA LYS A 33 -16.91 8.19 34.67
C LYS A 33 -16.40 8.65 33.31
N ILE A 34 -15.31 9.42 33.29
CA ILE A 34 -14.63 9.80 32.03
C ILE A 34 -13.94 8.58 31.42
N VAL A 35 -14.16 8.36 30.12
CA VAL A 35 -13.54 7.30 29.32
C VAL A 35 -13.00 7.88 28.01
N TYR A 36 -12.02 7.20 27.43
CA TYR A 36 -11.36 7.63 26.18
C TYR A 36 -11.66 6.63 25.08
N VAL A 37 -12.38 7.08 24.05
CA VAL A 37 -12.88 6.22 22.97
C VAL A 37 -11.98 6.34 21.75
N SER A 38 -11.62 5.21 21.15
CA SER A 38 -10.66 5.16 20.04
C SER A 38 -11.21 4.55 18.75
N ASN A 39 -12.35 3.85 18.82
CA ASN A 39 -12.97 3.13 17.72
C ASN A 39 -14.38 3.66 17.46
N LEU A 40 -14.49 4.68 16.63
CA LEU A 40 -15.78 5.29 16.28
C LEU A 40 -16.57 4.49 15.25
N SER A 41 -16.02 3.39 14.74
CA SER A 41 -16.79 2.44 13.97
C SER A 41 -17.78 1.67 14.87
N ARG A 42 -17.49 1.53 16.18
CA ARG A 42 -18.40 0.87 17.15
C ARG A 42 -19.63 1.74 17.44
N PRO A 43 -20.87 1.20 17.30
CA PRO A 43 -22.09 1.95 17.59
C PRO A 43 -22.19 2.44 19.04
N SER A 44 -21.73 1.65 20.01
CA SER A 44 -21.71 2.03 21.43
C SER A 44 -20.88 3.29 21.69
N ASP A 45 -19.75 3.39 20.97
CA ASP A 45 -18.75 4.42 21.14
C ASP A 45 -19.23 5.72 20.47
N ARG A 46 -19.85 5.61 19.29
CA ARG A 46 -20.55 6.73 18.63
C ARG A 46 -21.66 7.31 19.50
N LYS A 47 -22.47 6.48 20.14
CA LYS A 47 -23.53 6.94 21.06
C LYS A 47 -23.00 7.80 22.19
N LEU A 48 -21.87 7.41 22.77
CA LEU A 48 -21.24 8.18 23.85
C LEU A 48 -20.71 9.52 23.34
N VAL A 49 -20.10 9.55 22.15
CA VAL A 49 -19.61 10.80 21.54
C VAL A 49 -20.76 11.71 21.15
N ALA A 50 -21.78 11.20 20.45
CA ALA A 50 -22.98 11.93 20.07
C ALA A 50 -23.64 12.60 21.28
N LYS A 51 -23.82 11.85 22.37
CA LYS A 51 -24.38 12.36 23.64
C LYS A 51 -23.50 13.42 24.29
N GLN A 52 -22.18 13.21 24.34
CA GLN A 52 -21.24 14.13 24.99
C GLN A 52 -21.20 15.51 24.31
N TYR A 53 -21.28 15.53 22.98
CA TYR A 53 -21.13 16.74 22.17
C TYR A 53 -22.47 17.30 21.65
N GLY A 54 -23.60 16.70 22.03
CA GLY A 54 -24.94 17.19 21.66
C GLY A 54 -25.23 17.12 20.16
N ILE A 55 -24.73 16.09 19.46
CA ILE A 55 -24.88 15.91 18.02
C ILE A 55 -25.70 14.63 17.77
N SER A 56 -26.55 14.61 16.73
CA SER A 56 -27.30 13.40 16.37
C SER A 56 -26.37 12.28 15.88
N GLU A 57 -26.75 11.02 16.16
CA GLU A 57 -25.97 9.85 15.72
C GLU A 57 -25.82 9.79 14.20
N ASP A 58 -26.85 10.20 13.45
CA ASP A 58 -26.84 10.25 11.99
C ASP A 58 -25.88 11.31 11.46
N LYS A 59 -25.88 12.52 12.04
CA LYS A 59 -24.93 13.58 11.67
C LYS A 59 -23.50 13.15 12.00
N LEU A 60 -23.28 12.55 13.17
CA LEU A 60 -21.96 12.03 13.55
C LEU A 60 -21.51 10.94 12.57
N SER A 61 -22.36 9.95 12.30
CA SER A 61 -22.04 8.84 11.39
C SER A 61 -21.79 9.31 9.96
N THR A 62 -22.57 10.29 9.49
CA THR A 62 -22.37 10.93 8.19
C THR A 62 -20.99 11.57 8.12
N HIS A 63 -20.62 12.40 9.09
CA HIS A 63 -19.32 13.07 9.11
C HIS A 63 -18.11 12.13 9.29
N LEU A 64 -18.30 10.98 9.93
CA LEU A 64 -17.28 9.95 10.14
C LEU A 64 -17.17 8.95 8.97
N SER A 65 -18.09 9.00 8.00
CA SER A 65 -18.06 8.10 6.84
C SER A 65 -16.85 8.39 5.95
N SER A 66 -16.26 7.33 5.38
CA SER A 66 -15.19 7.43 4.38
C SER A 66 -15.62 8.19 3.13
N ASP A 67 -16.91 8.12 2.80
CA ASP A 67 -17.48 8.67 1.57
C ASP A 67 -17.98 10.12 1.75
N TYR A 68 -17.88 10.66 2.98
CA TYR A 68 -18.30 12.01 3.29
C TYR A 68 -17.31 13.04 2.77
N LYS A 69 -17.54 13.42 1.51
CA LYS A 69 -16.81 14.44 0.76
C LYS A 69 -17.24 15.84 1.21
N ALA A 70 -16.77 16.29 2.39
CA ALA A 70 -17.01 17.67 2.82
C ALA A 70 -15.75 18.40 3.30
N ASP A 71 -14.58 17.75 3.29
CA ASP A 71 -13.32 18.49 3.36
C ASP A 71 -12.76 18.61 1.94
N PRO A 72 -12.72 19.82 1.33
CA PRO A 72 -12.11 19.99 0.02
C PRO A 72 -10.62 19.61 0.03
N LYS A 73 -10.01 19.52 1.21
CA LYS A 73 -8.59 19.25 1.44
C LYS A 73 -8.27 17.79 1.70
N TYR A 74 -9.24 16.90 1.83
CA TYR A 74 -8.99 15.47 2.01
C TYR A 74 -9.90 14.61 1.13
N ARG A 75 -9.30 13.73 0.33
CA ARG A 75 -10.00 12.77 -0.52
C ARG A 75 -9.52 11.36 -0.23
N PHE A 76 -10.46 10.45 -0.09
CA PHE A 76 -10.21 9.03 0.10
C PHE A 76 -10.82 8.25 -1.05
N TYR A 77 -10.04 7.29 -1.55
CA TYR A 77 -10.48 6.33 -2.56
C TYR A 77 -10.12 4.94 -2.07
N SER A 78 -11.11 4.07 -1.96
CA SER A 78 -10.92 2.67 -1.62
C SER A 78 -11.11 1.80 -2.85
N GLY A 79 -10.22 0.83 -3.04
CA GLY A 79 -10.31 -0.21 -4.05
C GLY A 79 -9.87 -1.55 -3.49
N ASN A 80 -10.10 -2.63 -4.25
CA ASN A 80 -9.88 -4.00 -3.78
C ASN A 80 -8.43 -4.31 -3.35
N HIS A 81 -7.46 -3.68 -4.02
CA HIS A 81 -6.02 -3.95 -3.81
C HIS A 81 -5.23 -2.72 -3.38
N MET A 82 -5.87 -1.56 -3.40
CA MET A 82 -5.21 -0.29 -3.12
C MET A 82 -6.22 0.67 -2.52
N GLU A 83 -5.79 1.42 -1.51
CA GLU A 83 -6.45 2.63 -1.08
C GLU A 83 -5.55 3.84 -1.30
N THR A 84 -6.18 4.99 -1.53
CA THR A 84 -5.50 6.25 -1.79
C THR A 84 -6.04 7.33 -0.87
N HIS A 85 -5.12 8.02 -0.19
CA HIS A 85 -5.39 9.17 0.67
C HIS A 85 -4.73 10.39 0.05
N ILE A 86 -5.51 11.44 -0.22
CA ILE A 86 -5.00 12.69 -0.79
C ILE A 86 -5.31 13.81 0.19
N TYR A 87 -4.28 14.55 0.56
CA TYR A 87 -4.39 15.78 1.35
C TYR A 87 -3.91 16.97 0.50
N GLU A 88 -4.69 18.03 0.44
CA GLU A 88 -4.41 19.26 -0.31
C GLU A 88 -4.50 20.48 0.63
N ASN A 89 -3.72 21.52 0.40
CA ASN A 89 -3.74 22.77 1.18
C ASN A 89 -3.63 22.58 2.72
N ILE A 90 -2.78 21.65 3.14
CA ILE A 90 -2.45 21.42 4.56
C ILE A 90 -1.46 22.48 5.06
N GLN A 91 -1.43 22.68 6.38
CA GLN A 91 -0.39 23.50 6.99
C GLN A 91 0.95 22.75 6.99
N PRO A 92 2.11 23.44 6.83
CA PRO A 92 3.42 22.79 6.75
C PRO A 92 3.73 21.86 7.94
N GLY A 93 3.28 22.23 9.14
CA GLY A 93 3.48 21.43 10.35
C GLY A 93 2.60 20.18 10.46
N GLU A 94 1.54 20.06 9.65
CA GLU A 94 0.59 18.94 9.76
C GLU A 94 0.99 17.71 8.94
N PHE A 95 1.96 17.85 8.02
CA PHE A 95 2.33 16.81 7.07
C PHE A 95 2.68 15.48 7.76
N TYR A 96 3.66 15.51 8.67
CA TYR A 96 4.17 14.32 9.33
C TYR A 96 3.11 13.65 10.22
N ASP A 97 2.31 14.45 10.93
CA ASP A 97 1.28 13.93 11.82
C ASP A 97 0.15 13.25 11.04
N LYS A 98 -0.31 13.87 9.93
CA LYS A 98 -1.34 13.28 9.08
C LYS A 98 -0.83 12.02 8.36
N LEU A 99 0.40 12.06 7.84
CA LEU A 99 1.05 10.90 7.21
C LEU A 99 1.18 9.73 8.20
N GLU A 100 1.75 9.99 9.37
CA GLU A 100 1.93 8.97 10.40
C GLU A 100 0.57 8.41 10.86
N ASN A 101 -0.47 9.25 10.99
CA ASN A 101 -1.80 8.80 11.36
C ASN A 101 -2.39 7.82 10.33
N VAL A 102 -2.36 8.15 9.04
CA VAL A 102 -2.86 7.27 7.97
C VAL A 102 -2.14 5.92 7.99
N LEU A 103 -0.82 5.91 8.08
CA LEU A 103 -0.02 4.68 8.12
C LEU A 103 -0.25 3.89 9.41
N ASN A 104 -0.46 4.56 10.54
CA ASN A 104 -0.79 3.92 11.81
C ASN A 104 -2.21 3.32 11.86
N CYS A 105 -3.10 3.70 10.96
CA CYS A 105 -4.41 3.06 10.86
C CYS A 105 -4.36 1.66 10.23
N GLN A 106 -3.30 1.36 9.47
CA GLN A 106 -3.15 0.10 8.74
C GLN A 106 -2.98 -1.08 9.69
N GLN A 107 -3.85 -2.09 9.59
CA GLN A 107 -3.80 -3.27 10.46
C GLN A 107 -2.87 -4.36 9.92
N LYS A 108 -2.63 -4.36 8.61
CA LYS A 108 -1.86 -5.39 7.90
C LYS A 108 -0.57 -4.81 7.33
N ALA A 109 0.40 -5.69 7.09
CA ALA A 109 1.58 -5.35 6.32
C ALA A 109 1.18 -4.93 4.90
N SER A 110 1.75 -3.82 4.43
CA SER A 110 1.39 -3.19 3.17
C SER A 110 2.63 -2.63 2.49
N LYS A 111 2.52 -2.36 1.19
CA LYS A 111 3.49 -1.50 0.49
C LYS A 111 2.87 -0.12 0.33
N VAL A 112 3.67 0.92 0.48
CA VAL A 112 3.18 2.30 0.35
C VAL A 112 4.01 3.07 -0.66
N ASN A 113 3.34 3.90 -1.45
CA ASN A 113 3.98 4.94 -2.23
C ASN A 113 3.45 6.31 -1.79
N ILE A 114 4.34 7.30 -1.70
CA ILE A 114 4.03 8.63 -1.17
C ILE A 114 4.49 9.65 -2.20
N ALA A 115 3.59 10.56 -2.58
CA ALA A 115 3.90 11.71 -3.41
C ALA A 115 3.62 13.00 -2.64
N ILE A 116 4.47 14.01 -2.83
CA ILE A 116 4.39 15.29 -2.10
C ILE A 116 3.87 16.39 -3.03
N GLY A 117 2.96 17.21 -2.52
CA GLY A 117 2.51 18.45 -3.14
C GLY A 117 3.20 19.62 -2.45
N TYR A 118 3.78 20.52 -3.23
CA TYR A 118 4.66 21.56 -2.72
C TYR A 118 4.47 22.88 -3.46
N ILE A 119 4.86 23.96 -2.79
CA ILE A 119 5.03 25.27 -3.42
C ILE A 119 6.52 25.47 -3.66
N LEU A 120 6.87 25.78 -4.91
CA LEU A 120 8.18 26.30 -5.27
C LEU A 120 8.13 27.83 -5.23
N ILE A 121 9.24 28.44 -4.84
CA ILE A 121 9.46 29.88 -4.92
C ILE A 121 10.74 30.15 -5.72
N SER A 122 10.71 31.16 -6.58
CA SER A 122 11.88 31.49 -7.38
C SER A 122 13.04 31.95 -6.49
N LYS A 123 14.26 31.54 -6.87
CA LYS A 123 15.50 31.95 -6.20
C LYS A 123 15.86 33.41 -6.52
N SER A 124 15.43 33.92 -7.68
CA SER A 124 15.72 35.28 -8.12
C SER A 124 14.58 36.25 -7.83
N ASP A 125 13.33 35.78 -7.88
CA ASP A 125 12.14 36.56 -7.58
C ASP A 125 11.35 35.87 -6.46
N HIS A 126 11.55 36.33 -5.23
CA HIS A 126 10.89 35.77 -4.05
C HIS A 126 9.39 36.06 -3.96
N THR A 127 8.77 36.52 -5.04
CA THR A 127 7.31 36.66 -5.15
C THR A 127 6.68 35.66 -6.14
N ASP A 128 7.49 35.03 -6.99
CA ASP A 128 7.02 34.03 -7.95
C ASP A 128 6.92 32.65 -7.29
N GLU A 129 5.67 32.23 -7.05
CA GLU A 129 5.32 30.97 -6.44
C GLU A 129 4.56 30.07 -7.41
N SER A 130 4.96 28.80 -7.46
CA SER A 130 4.32 27.78 -8.30
C SER A 130 3.88 26.59 -7.44
N TYR A 131 2.59 26.27 -7.47
CA TYR A 131 2.04 25.08 -6.82
C TYR A 131 2.18 23.83 -7.70
N PHE A 132 2.61 22.72 -7.10
CA PHE A 132 2.70 21.42 -7.73
C PHE A 132 1.85 20.38 -7.00
N TYR A 133 0.98 19.73 -7.76
CA TYR A 133 0.07 18.69 -7.25
C TYR A 133 0.82 17.40 -6.89
N PRO A 134 0.44 16.69 -5.80
CA PRO A 134 1.06 15.42 -5.41
C PRO A 134 0.73 14.29 -6.40
N ASN A 135 1.55 14.16 -7.45
CA ASN A 135 1.46 13.10 -8.45
C ASN A 135 2.58 12.06 -8.28
N THR A 136 2.22 10.78 -8.18
CA THR A 136 3.15 9.65 -8.06
C THR A 136 4.08 9.47 -9.25
N ALA A 137 3.78 10.03 -10.43
CA ALA A 137 4.69 9.98 -11.56
C ALA A 137 5.91 10.90 -11.39
N ASN A 138 5.72 12.10 -10.82
CA ASN A 138 6.70 13.18 -10.89
C ASN A 138 7.13 13.72 -9.53
N ALA A 139 6.35 13.45 -8.48
CA ALA A 139 6.57 13.96 -7.13
C ALA A 139 6.61 12.83 -6.09
N SER A 140 6.91 11.61 -6.54
CA SER A 140 7.12 10.46 -5.66
C SER A 140 8.35 10.69 -4.77
N VAL A 141 8.21 10.43 -3.47
CA VAL A 141 9.32 10.44 -2.52
C VAL A 141 10.28 9.29 -2.80
N PHE A 142 9.72 8.13 -3.09
CA PHE A 142 10.48 6.90 -3.32
C PHE A 142 10.35 6.51 -4.78
N ASP A 143 11.45 6.03 -5.37
CA ASP A 143 11.43 5.52 -6.75
C ASP A 143 10.57 4.22 -6.86
N LYS A 144 10.43 3.48 -5.75
CA LYS A 144 9.62 2.26 -5.66
C LYS A 144 8.80 2.23 -4.37
N PRO A 145 7.61 1.57 -4.35
CA PRO A 145 6.82 1.42 -3.14
C PRO A 145 7.59 0.72 -2.01
N VAL A 146 7.52 1.28 -0.80
CA VAL A 146 8.24 0.82 0.39
C VAL A 146 7.36 -0.10 1.23
N ALA A 147 7.90 -1.25 1.66
CA ALA A 147 7.17 -2.18 2.52
C ALA A 147 7.17 -1.72 3.99
N ILE A 148 5.97 -1.70 4.59
CA ILE A 148 5.72 -1.48 6.01
C ILE A 148 5.25 -2.83 6.60
N ASN A 149 6.16 -3.50 7.31
CA ASN A 149 5.85 -4.78 7.96
C ASN A 149 5.48 -4.61 9.43
N SER A 150 5.85 -3.48 10.04
CA SER A 150 5.58 -3.17 11.45
C SER A 150 5.29 -1.69 11.64
N LYS A 151 4.71 -1.31 12.78
CA LYS A 151 4.52 0.10 13.15
C LYS A 151 5.84 0.86 13.29
N GLY A 152 6.91 0.16 13.69
CA GLY A 152 8.25 0.75 13.78
C GLY A 152 8.81 1.17 12.42
N ASP A 153 8.43 0.49 11.34
CA ASP A 153 8.88 0.81 9.98
C ASP A 153 8.41 2.19 9.54
N ILE A 154 7.25 2.66 10.01
CA ILE A 154 6.72 3.98 9.67
C ILE A 154 7.74 5.06 10.01
N ARG A 155 8.25 5.06 11.25
CA ARG A 155 9.23 6.06 11.68
C ARG A 155 10.61 5.82 11.09
N LYS A 156 11.06 4.56 11.03
CA LYS A 156 12.44 4.18 10.66
C LYS A 156 12.71 4.16 9.16
N LYS A 157 11.69 3.94 8.32
CA LYS A 157 11.85 3.80 6.86
C LYS A 157 11.17 4.92 6.09
N ILE A 158 10.06 5.45 6.60
CA ILE A 158 9.28 6.48 5.88
C ILE A 158 9.63 7.87 6.39
N ILE A 159 9.38 8.14 7.68
CA ILE A 159 9.52 9.49 8.23
C ILE A 159 10.98 9.95 8.26
N SER A 160 11.89 9.10 8.73
CA SER A 160 13.33 9.40 8.76
C SER A 160 13.89 9.66 7.37
N GLU A 161 13.49 8.87 6.37
CA GLU A 161 13.98 9.00 5.00
C GLU A 161 13.47 10.30 4.36
N ILE A 162 12.18 10.61 4.50
CA ILE A 162 11.64 11.89 4.01
C ILE A 162 12.39 13.06 4.64
N ARG A 163 12.61 13.06 5.96
CA ARG A 163 13.38 14.11 6.65
C ARG A 163 14.82 14.21 6.14
N ALA A 164 15.49 13.08 5.93
CA ALA A 164 16.85 13.06 5.40
C ALA A 164 16.90 13.64 3.98
N MET A 165 15.93 13.29 3.12
CA MET A 165 15.82 13.84 1.76
C MET A 165 15.54 15.35 1.77
N GLU A 166 14.71 15.83 2.70
CA GLU A 166 14.45 17.27 2.88
C GLU A 166 15.71 18.02 3.31
N LEU A 167 16.46 17.49 4.28
CA LEU A 167 17.70 18.09 4.77
C LEU A 167 18.80 18.09 3.71
N ALA A 168 18.84 17.06 2.87
CA ALA A 168 19.83 16.91 1.81
C ALA A 168 19.40 17.58 0.49
N ASP A 169 18.23 18.24 0.45
CA ASP A 169 17.62 18.82 -0.76
C ASP A 169 17.58 17.85 -1.96
N ARG A 170 17.31 16.57 -1.68
CA ARG A 170 17.31 15.46 -2.66
C ARG A 170 15.95 15.15 -3.25
N LEU A 171 14.91 15.84 -2.80
CA LEU A 171 13.57 15.70 -3.36
C LEU A 171 13.59 16.21 -4.80
N LYS A 172 13.17 15.37 -5.75
CA LYS A 172 13.15 15.72 -7.17
C LYS A 172 12.10 16.82 -7.42
N TYR A 173 12.53 17.93 -8.03
CA TYR A 173 11.66 19.02 -8.45
C TYR A 173 11.84 19.31 -9.95
N THR A 174 10.80 19.87 -10.57
CA THR A 174 10.73 20.07 -12.02
C THR A 174 11.47 21.32 -12.52
N LYS A 175 11.89 22.25 -11.64
CA LYS A 175 12.53 23.52 -12.02
C LYS A 175 13.78 23.81 -11.17
N SER A 176 14.94 23.93 -11.80
CA SER A 176 16.25 24.18 -11.16
C SER A 176 16.43 25.59 -10.58
N GLY A 177 15.76 26.60 -11.17
CA GLY A 177 15.79 28.00 -10.73
C GLY A 177 14.92 28.31 -9.51
N TYR A 178 14.21 27.31 -8.98
CA TYR A 178 13.31 27.46 -7.85
C TYR A 178 13.81 26.65 -6.66
N GLN A 179 13.38 27.02 -5.47
CA GLN A 179 13.56 26.25 -4.25
C GLN A 179 12.19 25.92 -3.65
N ARG A 180 12.11 24.86 -2.86
CA ARG A 180 10.87 24.52 -2.17
C ARG A 180 10.61 25.51 -1.03
N LYS A 181 9.43 26.13 -1.04
CA LYS A 181 8.94 26.97 0.06
C LYS A 181 8.29 26.13 1.16
N ALA A 182 7.36 25.24 0.80
CA ALA A 182 6.63 24.44 1.78
C ALA A 182 6.01 23.17 1.16
N ILE A 183 5.82 22.15 1.99
CA ILE A 183 4.89 21.05 1.70
C ILE A 183 3.48 21.51 2.06
N VAL A 184 2.58 21.44 1.09
CA VAL A 184 1.19 21.89 1.22
C VAL A 184 0.18 20.81 0.83
N GLY A 185 0.65 19.64 0.42
CA GLY A 185 -0.22 18.50 0.13
C GLY A 185 0.58 17.21 0.02
N PHE A 186 -0.11 16.09 0.01
CA PHE A 186 0.50 14.79 -0.24
C PHE A 186 -0.54 13.75 -0.64
N LYS A 187 -0.07 12.71 -1.32
CA LYS A 187 -0.85 11.54 -1.72
C LYS A 187 -0.16 10.29 -1.18
N ILE A 188 -0.91 9.43 -0.50
CA ILE A 188 -0.47 8.12 -0.04
C ILE A 188 -1.26 7.08 -0.84
N CYS A 189 -0.56 6.23 -1.58
CA CYS A 189 -1.11 5.00 -2.12
C CYS A 189 -0.67 3.84 -1.24
N ILE A 190 -1.63 3.15 -0.64
CA ILE A 190 -1.39 1.97 0.18
C ILE A 190 -1.84 0.77 -0.62
N TYR A 191 -0.88 -0.04 -1.02
CA TYR A 191 -1.11 -1.32 -1.69
C TYR A 191 -1.29 -2.36 -0.60
N HIS A 192 -2.53 -2.79 -0.45
CA HIS A 192 -2.82 -3.95 0.36
C HIS A 192 -2.12 -5.13 -0.31
N ARG A 193 -1.38 -5.92 0.47
CA ARG A 193 -1.20 -7.32 0.07
C ARG A 193 -2.63 -7.81 -0.02
N ALA A 194 -3.15 -7.93 -1.23
CA ALA A 194 -4.39 -8.63 -1.45
C ALA A 194 -4.31 -9.89 -0.57
N MET A 195 -5.41 -10.28 0.05
CA MET A 195 -5.64 -11.72 0.12
C MET A 195 -5.55 -12.15 -1.34
N LEU A 196 -4.34 -12.49 -1.78
CA LEU A 196 -4.14 -13.24 -2.98
C LEU A 196 -4.96 -14.48 -2.66
N SER A 197 -6.19 -14.53 -3.21
CA SER A 197 -6.66 -15.81 -3.70
C SER A 197 -5.42 -16.46 -4.33
N PRO A 198 -5.06 -17.69 -3.91
CA PRO A 198 -3.85 -18.34 -4.37
C PRO A 198 -3.62 -18.01 -5.83
N LEU A 199 -2.51 -17.31 -6.11
CA LEU A 199 -2.27 -16.77 -7.43
C LEU A 199 -2.19 -17.96 -8.37
N ASP A 200 -3.12 -18.04 -9.31
CA ASP A 200 -3.10 -19.11 -10.29
C ASP A 200 -1.90 -18.86 -11.22
N ILE A 201 -1.22 -19.93 -11.62
CA ILE A 201 -0.12 -19.87 -12.58
C ILE A 201 -0.59 -19.24 -13.90
N LEU A 202 -1.88 -19.36 -14.22
CA LEU A 202 -2.50 -18.70 -15.37
C LEU A 202 -2.52 -17.16 -15.28
N GLN A 203 -2.33 -16.59 -14.09
CA GLN A 203 -2.29 -15.14 -13.87
C GLN A 203 -0.87 -14.56 -14.01
N PHE A 204 0.13 -15.39 -14.34
CA PHE A 204 1.52 -14.95 -14.40
C PHE A 204 1.81 -14.14 -15.67
N ASP A 205 1.07 -14.39 -16.76
CA ASP A 205 1.22 -13.66 -18.02
C ASP A 205 1.03 -12.15 -17.81
N ASP A 206 0.00 -11.77 -17.04
CA ASP A 206 -0.29 -10.38 -16.69
C ASP A 206 0.85 -9.74 -15.86
N LEU A 207 1.42 -10.51 -14.92
CA LEU A 207 2.51 -10.02 -14.06
C LEU A 207 3.81 -9.83 -14.85
N GLU A 208 4.11 -10.75 -15.75
CA GLU A 208 5.29 -10.71 -16.61
C GLU A 208 5.23 -9.52 -17.57
N GLU A 209 4.07 -9.26 -18.17
CA GLU A 209 3.88 -8.09 -19.03
C GLU A 209 3.95 -6.78 -18.23
N TYR A 210 3.36 -6.75 -17.04
CA TYR A 210 3.31 -5.54 -16.22
C TYR A 210 4.69 -5.17 -15.65
N PHE A 211 5.43 -6.16 -15.15
CA PHE A 211 6.74 -5.95 -14.52
C PHE A 211 7.92 -6.11 -15.49
N LYS A 212 7.66 -6.50 -16.75
CA LYS A 212 8.70 -6.74 -17.77
C LYS A 212 9.77 -7.73 -17.28
N LEU A 213 9.31 -8.86 -16.75
CA LEU A 213 10.12 -9.97 -16.24
C LEU A 213 9.56 -11.30 -16.75
N ALA A 214 10.35 -12.37 -16.75
CA ALA A 214 9.91 -13.74 -17.05
C ALA A 214 9.92 -14.59 -15.78
N ILE A 215 8.90 -15.43 -15.57
CA ILE A 215 8.74 -16.24 -14.35
C ILE A 215 8.74 -17.73 -14.72
N ASN A 216 9.83 -18.41 -14.35
CA ASN A 216 9.92 -19.86 -14.42
C ASN A 216 9.38 -20.48 -13.14
N VAL A 217 8.51 -21.47 -13.28
CA VAL A 217 7.91 -22.18 -12.14
C VAL A 217 8.35 -23.64 -12.16
N TYR A 218 8.97 -24.06 -11.06
CA TYR A 218 9.37 -25.43 -10.80
C TYR A 218 8.43 -26.05 -9.77
N THR A 219 8.24 -27.36 -9.85
CA THR A 219 7.65 -28.18 -8.80
C THR A 219 8.65 -29.23 -8.38
N HIS A 220 8.59 -29.64 -7.11
CA HIS A 220 9.37 -30.74 -6.59
C HIS A 220 8.44 -31.72 -5.91
N ASP A 221 8.46 -32.95 -6.41
CA ASP A 221 7.73 -34.06 -5.83
C ASP A 221 8.63 -34.78 -4.81
N ILE A 222 8.23 -34.77 -3.53
CA ILE A 222 9.06 -35.31 -2.44
C ILE A 222 9.19 -36.83 -2.57
N GLU A 223 8.13 -37.52 -2.97
CA GLU A 223 8.08 -38.99 -2.99
C GLU A 223 8.97 -39.57 -4.10
N SER A 224 8.93 -38.98 -5.29
CA SER A 224 9.79 -39.36 -6.42
C SER A 224 11.15 -38.67 -6.43
N GLY A 225 11.33 -37.63 -5.60
CA GLY A 225 12.50 -36.75 -5.62
C GLY A 225 12.66 -35.98 -6.93
N LYS A 226 11.63 -35.93 -7.77
CA LYS A 226 11.70 -35.36 -9.12
C LYS A 226 11.36 -33.89 -9.10
N THR A 227 12.21 -33.10 -9.74
CA THR A 227 11.95 -31.68 -10.02
C THR A 227 11.56 -31.50 -11.47
N GLU A 228 10.46 -30.81 -11.71
CA GLU A 228 9.95 -30.51 -13.05
C GLU A 228 9.75 -29.01 -13.20
N ARG A 229 10.09 -28.48 -14.39
CA ARG A 229 9.71 -27.12 -14.77
C ARG A 229 8.33 -27.17 -15.41
N ILE A 230 7.34 -26.63 -14.71
CA ILE A 230 5.93 -26.67 -15.14
C ILE A 230 5.51 -25.45 -15.94
N ARG A 231 6.29 -24.36 -15.87
CA ARG A 231 6.07 -23.16 -16.68
C ARG A 231 7.39 -22.46 -16.98
N GLN A 232 7.48 -21.95 -18.20
CA GLN A 232 8.56 -21.11 -18.68
C GLN A 232 7.96 -20.13 -19.69
N LEU A 233 8.42 -18.88 -19.64
CA LEU A 233 8.19 -17.93 -20.72
C LEU A 233 9.50 -17.71 -21.47
N GLU A 234 9.49 -17.90 -22.78
CA GLU A 234 10.63 -17.60 -23.66
C GLU A 234 10.46 -16.19 -24.21
N ASN A 235 11.14 -15.23 -23.60
CA ASN A 235 11.21 -13.84 -24.06
C ASN A 235 12.56 -13.21 -23.68
N ASN A 236 12.71 -11.91 -23.97
CA ASN A 236 13.94 -11.16 -23.70
C ASN A 236 13.94 -10.45 -22.33
N TYR A 237 13.05 -10.82 -21.42
CA TYR A 237 12.98 -10.20 -20.09
C TYR A 237 13.87 -10.91 -19.07
N ASP A 238 14.25 -10.16 -18.02
CA ASP A 238 14.98 -10.74 -16.89
C ASP A 238 14.15 -11.85 -16.24
N THR A 239 14.79 -13.00 -16.06
CA THR A 239 14.11 -14.21 -15.60
C THR A 239 14.25 -14.40 -14.09
N ILE A 240 13.12 -14.63 -13.42
CA ILE A 240 13.05 -15.10 -12.04
C ILE A 240 12.63 -16.57 -12.01
N ASN A 241 13.26 -17.33 -11.11
CA ASN A 241 12.95 -18.75 -10.92
C ASN A 241 12.27 -18.93 -9.57
N ILE A 242 11.14 -19.64 -9.54
CA ILE A 242 10.41 -19.96 -8.32
C ILE A 242 10.12 -21.46 -8.22
N LEU A 243 10.14 -21.99 -7.00
CA LEU A 243 9.66 -23.33 -6.67
C LEU A 243 8.27 -23.22 -6.05
N SER A 244 7.29 -23.86 -6.68
CA SER A 244 5.95 -24.07 -6.13
C SER A 244 5.92 -25.35 -5.32
N HIS A 245 5.67 -25.25 -4.03
CA HIS A 245 5.57 -26.38 -3.12
C HIS A 245 4.52 -26.14 -2.04
N GLU A 246 3.57 -27.06 -1.88
CA GLU A 246 2.50 -26.98 -0.87
C GLU A 246 1.84 -25.60 -0.75
N LYS A 247 1.40 -25.03 -1.88
CA LYS A 247 0.77 -23.69 -1.97
C LYS A 247 1.70 -22.51 -1.63
N HIS A 248 2.99 -22.74 -1.50
CA HIS A 248 4.00 -21.71 -1.32
C HIS A 248 4.82 -21.53 -2.60
N ALA A 249 5.21 -20.29 -2.87
CA ALA A 249 6.18 -19.93 -3.90
C ALA A 249 7.49 -19.52 -3.23
N LEU A 250 8.57 -20.24 -3.53
CA LEU A 250 9.91 -20.05 -2.99
C LEU A 250 10.81 -19.48 -4.08
N TYR A 251 11.47 -18.36 -3.82
CA TYR A 251 12.40 -17.78 -4.80
C TYR A 251 13.70 -18.58 -4.87
N ILE A 252 14.09 -18.98 -6.07
CA ILE A 252 15.34 -19.69 -6.35
C ILE A 252 16.39 -18.64 -6.73
N LYS A 253 17.34 -18.42 -5.83
CA LYS A 253 18.44 -17.45 -6.02
C LYS A 253 19.48 -17.91 -7.02
N ASP A 254 19.78 -19.20 -7.00
CA ASP A 254 20.80 -19.85 -7.83
C ASP A 254 20.15 -21.08 -8.45
N ILE A 255 19.89 -20.99 -9.75
CA ILE A 255 19.19 -22.04 -10.49
C ILE A 255 20.08 -23.25 -10.76
N ASP A 256 21.37 -23.02 -10.99
CA ASP A 256 22.33 -24.09 -11.31
C ASP A 256 22.57 -24.96 -10.07
N MET A 257 22.74 -24.32 -8.90
CA MET A 257 22.81 -25.04 -7.63
C MET A 257 21.51 -25.82 -7.35
N PHE A 258 20.35 -25.22 -7.62
CA PHE A 258 19.06 -25.87 -7.40
C PHE A 258 18.89 -27.11 -8.30
N LEU A 259 19.18 -26.98 -9.60
CA LEU A 259 19.08 -28.08 -10.55
C LEU A 259 20.10 -29.18 -10.25
N SER A 260 21.34 -28.85 -9.92
CA SER A 260 22.37 -29.85 -9.56
C SER A 260 21.97 -30.76 -8.38
N LYS A 261 21.15 -30.23 -7.46
CA LYS A 261 20.75 -30.93 -6.24
C LYS A 261 19.47 -31.74 -6.38
N TYR A 262 18.54 -31.29 -7.23
CA TYR A 262 17.18 -31.82 -7.26
C TYR A 262 16.72 -32.30 -8.66
N GLN A 263 17.55 -32.16 -9.69
CA GLN A 263 17.26 -32.67 -11.03
C GLN A 263 17.54 -34.19 -11.07
N CYS A 264 16.57 -34.95 -11.59
CA CYS A 264 16.73 -36.40 -11.71
C CYS A 264 17.78 -36.74 -12.78
N PRO A 265 18.87 -37.45 -12.44
CA PRO A 265 19.94 -37.78 -13.38
C PRO A 265 19.51 -38.74 -14.50
N LYS A 266 18.33 -39.38 -14.40
CA LYS A 266 17.78 -40.25 -15.44
C LYS A 266 16.89 -39.53 -16.46
N CYS A 267 16.51 -38.27 -16.21
CA CYS A 267 15.45 -37.60 -16.97
C CYS A 267 15.95 -36.61 -18.04
N GLU A 268 17.23 -36.61 -18.41
CA GLU A 268 17.77 -35.71 -19.45
C GLU A 268 17.21 -35.95 -20.87
N TRP A 269 16.41 -36.99 -21.12
CA TRP A 269 16.11 -37.45 -22.48
C TRP A 269 14.73 -37.15 -23.09
N PHE A 270 13.89 -36.32 -22.48
CA PHE A 270 12.65 -35.88 -23.15
C PHE A 270 12.57 -34.36 -23.25
N SER A 271 13.44 -33.79 -24.07
CA SER A 271 13.10 -32.58 -24.83
C SER A 271 11.99 -32.97 -25.81
N LEU A 272 10.72 -32.85 -25.43
CA LEU A 272 9.63 -32.80 -26.41
C LEU A 272 9.25 -31.35 -26.68
N PRO A 273 9.20 -30.93 -27.95
CA PRO A 273 8.73 -29.61 -28.33
C PRO A 273 7.21 -29.49 -28.12
N GLN A 274 6.79 -28.25 -27.93
CA GLN A 274 5.43 -27.73 -27.73
C GLN A 274 4.26 -28.65 -28.10
N ARG A 275 3.29 -28.78 -27.18
CA ARG A 275 1.88 -28.90 -27.56
C ARG A 275 1.09 -27.74 -26.95
N SER A 276 0.64 -26.87 -27.84
CA SER A 276 -0.49 -25.97 -27.64
C SER A 276 -1.63 -26.74 -26.97
N TYR A 277 -2.07 -26.26 -25.79
CA TYR A 277 -3.25 -26.79 -25.12
C TYR A 277 -4.49 -26.28 -25.85
N GLU A 278 -4.89 -26.98 -26.90
CA GLU A 278 -6.25 -26.90 -27.43
C GLU A 278 -7.09 -28.08 -26.93
N THR A 279 -8.31 -27.70 -26.51
CA THR A 279 -9.57 -28.45 -26.48
C THR A 279 -9.80 -29.60 -25.46
N THR A 280 -10.71 -29.28 -24.53
CA THR A 280 -11.88 -30.09 -24.08
C THR A 280 -11.68 -31.59 -23.82
N ARG A 281 -11.66 -31.96 -22.53
CA ARG A 281 -12.03 -33.31 -22.08
C ARG A 281 -13.55 -33.51 -22.22
N LYS A 282 -13.98 -34.27 -23.22
CA LYS A 282 -15.15 -35.15 -23.09
C LYS A 282 -14.63 -36.58 -23.12
N ILE A 283 -14.59 -37.21 -21.95
CA ILE A 283 -14.36 -38.64 -21.81
C ILE A 283 -15.71 -39.31 -22.06
N ASN A 284 -15.81 -40.08 -23.15
CA ASN A 284 -16.93 -41.00 -23.36
C ASN A 284 -16.43 -42.41 -23.04
N VAL A 285 -17.13 -43.08 -22.15
CA VAL A 285 -16.89 -44.45 -21.70
C VAL A 285 -17.58 -45.40 -22.67
N ARG A 286 -16.91 -46.48 -23.09
CA ARG A 286 -17.41 -47.87 -23.11
C ARG A 286 -16.62 -48.76 -24.09
N GLY A 287 -16.47 -50.03 -23.68
CA GLY A 287 -16.26 -51.19 -24.55
C GLY A 287 -14.94 -51.88 -24.33
#